data_AF-U6SIP6-F1
#
_entry.id   AF-U6SIP6-F1
#
_cell.length_a   1.000
_cell.length_b   1.000
_cell.length_c   1.000
_cell.angle_alpha   90.00
_cell.angle_beta   90.00
_cell.angle_gamma   90.00
#
_symmetry.space_group_name_H-M   'P 1'
#
loop_
_entity.id
_entity.type
_entity.pdbx_description
1 polymer ?
#
loop_
_entity_poly.entity_id
_entity_poly.type
_entity_poly.pdbx_seq_one_letter_code
_entity_poly.pdbx_strand_id
1 'polypeptide(L)'
;MLFKIIKNDRGITLLEVLAVLTLLGIVGAVTFNLLTTSVTHTNKTQSHIDLRQEANIILSHLRQKHSNDTPYELNADDLIGRSDVHFEQVYINGQSLFDGPLSPNIEEHLYVAFTLNDEQNQTFEVDTIIEKRYASNIDPIDLPPPNGKTCSIYSGSTNYWDTIRASLELPDPIPANTTILIEGNLIIPNGKELVGVSKDNVSIYITGNLTVQHGGKVSGATLHVQGDFDHQSGGHIRDTSIVHVSGTHQLAPGNSSQGDIFVFTAGDEGFIPYLDPDCGAPSNPDNPSNPDSEEPPPPNDSAFTDKESFDSISFNPEDYPEKKFSKQQCEYTGNAKLSNSNFAGNFDWAPCTHTYINGGVFFSNGLGYNGEYKLTVNNNFFVQQNSWGLNSGGEITVKGNGVFFNNLPQNGANVIVQQNFFVKGSTHLNTQSKLTIGGSARFDGNLVLDNTSQLSVSHHLFGPPRVTLNGGSSILVEGNAYFNENTVFTTNNGSTIKVKGHVQIGNKVYTSNFTYSNVHFIVG
;
A
#
# COMPACT_ATOMS: atom_id res chain seq x y z
N MET A 1 27.91 -39.90 -40.68
CA MET A 1 27.10 -40.86 -41.47
C MET A 1 26.36 -40.24 -42.66
N LEU A 2 26.05 -38.94 -42.68
CA LEU A 2 25.38 -38.28 -43.81
C LEU A 2 26.17 -38.30 -45.14
N PHE A 3 27.50 -38.20 -45.08
CA PHE A 3 28.35 -38.14 -46.28
C PHE A 3 28.56 -39.49 -46.99
N LYS A 4 28.12 -40.61 -46.42
CA LYS A 4 28.28 -41.94 -47.04
C LYS A 4 27.16 -42.29 -48.03
N ILE A 5 26.11 -41.45 -48.09
CA ILE A 5 24.95 -41.63 -48.98
C ILE A 5 25.18 -41.02 -50.38
N ILE A 6 26.24 -40.22 -50.57
CA ILE A 6 26.47 -39.44 -51.80
C ILE A 6 27.23 -40.24 -52.90
N LYS A 7 27.61 -41.51 -52.66
CA LYS A 7 28.26 -42.37 -53.68
C LYS A 7 27.25 -43.18 -54.50
N ASN A 8 26.25 -42.51 -55.07
CA ASN A 8 25.34 -43.11 -56.04
C ASN A 8 25.51 -42.34 -57.36
N ASP A 9 26.12 -42.97 -58.37
CA ASP A 9 26.55 -42.34 -59.63
C ASP A 9 25.40 -41.98 -60.60
N ARG A 10 24.17 -41.82 -60.08
CA ARG A 10 23.06 -41.25 -60.84
C ARG A 10 23.15 -39.73 -60.68
N GLY A 11 23.64 -39.05 -61.71
CA GLY A 11 23.69 -37.60 -61.75
C GLY A 11 22.32 -37.00 -61.39
N ILE A 12 22.31 -36.00 -60.52
CA ILE A 12 21.10 -35.27 -60.14
C ILE A 12 20.46 -34.76 -61.42
N THR A 13 19.21 -35.14 -61.67
CA THR A 13 18.53 -34.69 -62.87
C THR A 13 18.16 -33.21 -62.72
N LEU A 14 18.23 -32.45 -63.82
CA LEU A 14 17.83 -31.04 -63.83
C LEU A 14 16.39 -30.85 -63.29
N LEU A 15 15.53 -31.84 -63.56
CA LEU A 15 14.15 -31.88 -63.08
C LEU A 15 14.05 -31.95 -61.55
N GLU A 16 14.90 -32.74 -60.89
CA GLU A 16 14.93 -32.84 -59.42
C GLU A 16 15.38 -31.52 -58.78
N VAL A 17 16.40 -30.84 -59.33
CA VAL A 17 16.82 -29.52 -58.83
C VAL A 17 15.71 -28.49 -58.98
N LEU A 18 15.02 -28.49 -60.13
CA LEU A 18 13.91 -27.57 -60.38
C LEU A 18 12.74 -27.84 -59.42
N ALA A 19 12.42 -29.11 -59.16
CA ALA A 19 11.38 -29.50 -58.22
C ALA A 19 11.70 -29.04 -56.79
N VAL A 20 12.96 -29.23 -56.33
CA VAL A 20 13.39 -28.78 -55.00
C VAL A 20 13.35 -27.25 -54.88
N LEU A 21 13.84 -26.52 -55.89
CA LEU A 21 13.78 -25.06 -55.90
C LEU A 21 12.34 -24.55 -55.88
N THR A 22 11.43 -25.19 -56.62
CA THR A 22 10.01 -24.83 -56.64
C THR A 22 9.37 -25.06 -55.27
N LEU A 23 9.61 -26.22 -54.65
CA LEU A 23 9.10 -26.53 -53.31
C LEU A 23 9.66 -25.58 -52.25
N LEU A 24 10.95 -25.25 -52.32
CA LEU A 24 11.57 -24.30 -51.41
C LEU A 24 10.99 -22.89 -51.57
N GLY A 25 10.68 -22.47 -52.81
CA GLY A 25 9.97 -21.21 -53.07
C GLY A 25 8.57 -21.18 -52.46
N ILE A 26 7.80 -22.26 -52.61
CA ILE A 26 6.44 -22.36 -52.02
C ILE A 26 6.52 -22.31 -50.49
N VAL A 27 7.39 -23.13 -49.89
CA VAL A 27 7.56 -23.16 -48.42
C VAL A 27 8.04 -21.80 -47.91
N GLY A 28 9.00 -21.16 -48.59
CA GLY A 28 9.51 -19.85 -48.23
C GLY A 28 8.44 -18.75 -48.31
N ALA A 29 7.59 -18.76 -49.32
CA ALA A 29 6.48 -17.82 -49.44
C ALA A 29 5.45 -17.99 -48.31
N VAL A 30 5.10 -19.24 -47.98
CA VAL A 30 4.15 -19.53 -46.90
C VAL A 30 4.70 -19.12 -45.53
N THR A 31 5.97 -19.44 -45.24
CA THR A 31 6.58 -19.08 -43.95
C THR A 31 6.76 -17.57 -43.81
N PHE A 32 7.13 -16.88 -44.90
CA PHE A 32 7.23 -15.41 -44.90
C PHE A 32 5.87 -14.76 -44.61
N ASN A 33 4.79 -15.22 -45.26
CA ASN A 33 3.44 -14.71 -45.01
C ASN A 33 2.97 -14.92 -43.57
N LEU A 34 3.29 -16.08 -42.97
CA LEU A 34 2.96 -16.34 -41.56
C LEU A 34 3.75 -15.42 -40.63
N LEU A 35 5.04 -15.22 -40.90
CA LEU A 35 5.89 -14.33 -40.12
C LEU A 35 5.40 -12.88 -40.19
N THR A 36 5.11 -12.37 -41.38
CA THR A 36 4.59 -11.00 -41.54
C THR A 36 3.25 -10.84 -40.84
N THR A 37 2.35 -11.82 -40.94
CA THR A 37 1.06 -11.80 -40.23
C THR A 37 1.26 -11.77 -38.72
N SER A 38 2.17 -12.58 -38.19
CA SER A 38 2.48 -12.61 -36.75
C SER A 38 3.02 -11.26 -36.26
N VAL A 39 3.96 -10.66 -36.99
CA VAL A 39 4.53 -9.34 -36.62
C VAL A 39 3.45 -8.25 -36.65
N THR A 40 2.60 -8.23 -37.68
CA THR A 40 1.50 -7.24 -37.75
C THR A 40 0.50 -7.39 -36.62
N HIS A 41 0.19 -8.63 -36.22
CA HIS A 41 -0.71 -8.88 -35.11
C HIS A 41 -0.08 -8.46 -33.78
N THR A 42 1.20 -8.75 -33.56
CA THR A 42 1.92 -8.33 -32.35
C THR A 42 1.93 -6.80 -32.22
N ASN A 43 2.22 -6.07 -33.30
CA ASN A 43 2.22 -4.61 -33.27
C ASN A 43 0.82 -4.04 -32.99
N LYS A 44 -0.23 -4.61 -33.60
CA LYS A 44 -1.61 -4.20 -33.35
C LYS A 44 -2.05 -4.48 -31.91
N THR A 45 -1.68 -5.63 -31.35
CA THR A 45 -1.96 -5.97 -29.95
C THR A 45 -1.22 -5.03 -29.01
N GLN A 46 0.05 -4.74 -29.28
CA GLN A 46 0.83 -3.83 -28.45
C GLN A 46 0.25 -2.42 -28.47
N SER A 47 -0.10 -1.88 -29.64
CA SER A 47 -0.60 -0.51 -29.71
C SER A 47 -1.99 -0.37 -29.05
N HIS A 48 -2.85 -1.39 -29.12
CA HIS A 48 -4.09 -1.43 -28.34
C HIS A 48 -3.84 -1.48 -26.82
N ILE A 49 -2.79 -2.18 -26.35
CA ILE A 49 -2.42 -2.19 -24.93
C ILE A 49 -1.96 -0.79 -24.51
N ASP A 50 -1.12 -0.17 -25.32
CA ASP A 50 -0.58 1.17 -25.09
C ASP A 50 -1.70 2.23 -25.01
N LEU A 51 -2.64 2.22 -25.96
CA LEU A 51 -3.80 3.12 -25.95
C LEU A 51 -4.66 2.95 -24.70
N ARG A 52 -4.87 1.70 -24.26
CA ARG A 52 -5.60 1.42 -23.01
C ARG A 52 -4.86 1.95 -21.78
N GLN A 53 -3.54 1.83 -21.74
CA GLN A 53 -2.73 2.37 -20.65
C GLN A 53 -2.80 3.90 -20.61
N GLU A 54 -2.67 4.56 -21.77
CA GLU A 54 -2.78 6.02 -21.87
C GLU A 54 -4.17 6.50 -21.44
N ALA A 55 -5.23 5.82 -21.89
CA ALA A 55 -6.59 6.13 -21.46
C ALA A 55 -6.79 6.04 -19.94
N ASN A 56 -6.19 5.03 -19.29
CA ASN A 56 -6.22 4.91 -17.84
C ASN A 56 -5.47 6.06 -17.15
N ILE A 57 -4.31 6.46 -17.68
CA ILE A 57 -3.54 7.60 -17.15
C ILE A 57 -4.38 8.89 -17.25
N ILE A 58 -5.02 9.14 -18.40
CA ILE A 58 -5.91 10.28 -18.62
C ILE A 58 -7.05 10.28 -17.58
N LEU A 59 -7.72 9.14 -17.39
CA LEU A 59 -8.80 9.01 -16.41
C LEU A 59 -8.31 9.27 -14.97
N SER A 60 -7.15 8.73 -14.59
CA SER A 60 -6.57 8.98 -13.26
C SER A 60 -6.24 10.45 -13.06
N HIS A 61 -5.70 11.12 -14.08
CA HIS A 61 -5.40 12.56 -14.02
C HIS A 61 -6.69 13.39 -13.93
N LEU A 62 -7.73 13.03 -14.69
CA LEU A 62 -9.04 13.67 -14.61
C LEU A 62 -9.67 13.51 -13.22
N ARG A 63 -9.63 12.31 -12.63
CA ARG A 63 -10.10 12.05 -11.26
C ARG A 63 -9.36 12.91 -10.25
N GLN A 64 -8.02 12.90 -10.29
CA GLN A 64 -7.20 13.69 -9.37
C GLN A 64 -7.49 15.19 -9.49
N LYS A 65 -7.67 15.72 -10.70
CA LYS A 65 -8.04 17.13 -10.89
C LYS A 65 -9.44 17.42 -10.36
N HIS A 66 -10.40 16.51 -10.59
CA HIS A 66 -11.78 16.68 -10.18
C HIS A 66 -11.99 16.55 -8.67
N SER A 67 -11.15 15.77 -7.97
CA SER A 67 -11.20 15.59 -6.53
C SER A 67 -10.52 16.72 -5.73
N ASN A 68 -9.73 17.59 -6.37
CA ASN A 68 -9.05 18.69 -5.68
C ASN A 68 -10.01 19.85 -5.29
N ASP A 69 -9.76 20.48 -4.14
CA ASP A 69 -10.56 21.57 -3.55
C ASP A 69 -10.59 22.90 -4.31
N THR A 70 -9.93 22.96 -5.46
CA THR A 70 -9.77 24.19 -6.23
C THR A 70 -10.43 24.03 -7.59
N PRO A 71 -11.21 25.02 -8.06
CA PRO A 71 -11.65 25.08 -9.44
C PRO A 71 -10.47 24.87 -10.39
N TYR A 72 -10.67 24.07 -11.42
CA TYR A 72 -9.63 23.69 -12.35
C TYR A 72 -10.11 23.87 -13.80
N GLU A 73 -9.14 23.99 -14.69
CA GLU A 73 -9.37 24.02 -16.13
C GLU A 73 -8.81 22.74 -16.76
N LEU A 74 -9.56 22.20 -17.73
CA LEU A 74 -9.17 21.08 -18.55
C LEU A 74 -8.85 21.57 -19.94
N ASN A 75 -7.71 21.13 -20.47
CA ASN A 75 -7.30 21.30 -21.84
C ASN A 75 -6.93 19.92 -22.41
N ALA A 76 -7.31 19.63 -23.66
CA ALA A 76 -6.99 18.37 -24.32
C ALA A 76 -5.47 18.11 -24.35
N ASP A 77 -4.67 19.16 -24.60
CA ASP A 77 -3.20 19.04 -24.72
C ASP A 77 -2.53 18.67 -23.39
N ASP A 78 -3.13 19.03 -22.25
CA ASP A 78 -2.58 18.75 -20.92
C ASP A 78 -2.89 17.33 -20.44
N LEU A 79 -3.81 16.62 -21.10
CA LEU A 79 -4.25 15.29 -20.70
C LEU A 79 -3.39 14.18 -21.31
N ILE A 80 -2.80 14.40 -22.49
CA ILE A 80 -1.99 13.40 -23.18
C ILE A 80 -0.51 13.58 -22.84
N GLY A 81 0.12 12.52 -22.34
CA GLY A 81 1.55 12.53 -22.01
C GLY A 81 2.46 12.15 -23.18
N ARG A 82 1.89 11.56 -24.23
CA ARG A 82 2.60 10.95 -25.36
C ARG A 82 2.34 11.67 -26.69
N SER A 83 3.39 11.93 -27.44
CA SER A 83 3.27 12.61 -28.75
C SER A 83 2.71 11.75 -29.87
N ASP A 84 2.74 10.42 -29.73
CA ASP A 84 2.29 9.44 -30.73
C ASP A 84 0.82 9.02 -30.54
N VAL A 85 0.14 9.57 -29.53
CA VAL A 85 -1.28 9.36 -29.26
C VAL A 85 -1.99 10.72 -29.35
N HIS A 86 -3.17 10.73 -29.95
CA HIS A 86 -4.00 11.94 -30.03
C HIS A 86 -5.47 11.61 -29.77
N PHE A 87 -6.23 12.58 -29.28
CA PHE A 87 -7.69 12.46 -29.24
C PHE A 87 -8.24 12.56 -30.67
N GLU A 88 -9.04 11.57 -31.07
CA GLU A 88 -9.95 11.69 -32.20
C GLU A 88 -11.20 12.47 -31.78
N GLN A 89 -11.69 12.18 -30.57
CA GLN A 89 -12.78 12.91 -29.91
C GLN A 89 -12.57 12.93 -28.40
N VAL A 90 -12.99 14.00 -27.75
CA VAL A 90 -13.00 14.11 -26.29
C VAL A 90 -14.11 15.04 -25.84
N TYR A 91 -14.99 14.54 -24.99
CA TYR A 91 -16.15 15.20 -24.45
C TYR A 91 -16.17 15.10 -22.93
N ILE A 92 -16.43 16.23 -22.28
CA ILE A 92 -16.61 16.34 -20.84
C ILE A 92 -17.97 16.99 -20.60
N ASN A 93 -18.88 16.30 -19.91
CA ASN A 93 -20.28 16.71 -19.72
C ASN A 93 -20.98 17.09 -21.04
N GLY A 94 -20.66 16.36 -22.12
CA GLY A 94 -21.20 16.57 -23.46
C GLY A 94 -20.59 17.74 -24.24
N GLN A 95 -19.61 18.46 -23.68
CA GLN A 95 -18.89 19.56 -24.35
C GLN A 95 -17.54 19.07 -24.86
N SER A 96 -17.16 19.44 -26.09
CA SER A 96 -15.87 19.03 -26.65
C SER A 96 -14.73 19.83 -26.04
N LEU A 97 -13.64 19.17 -25.64
CA LEU A 97 -12.42 19.86 -25.18
C LEU A 97 -11.64 20.52 -26.33
N PHE A 98 -12.00 20.26 -27.59
CA PHE A 98 -11.39 20.93 -28.74
C PHE A 98 -11.93 22.35 -28.97
N ASP A 99 -13.09 22.69 -28.40
CA ASP A 99 -13.67 24.03 -28.53
C ASP A 99 -13.02 25.06 -27.60
N GLY A 100 -12.15 24.60 -26.70
CA GLY A 100 -11.41 25.41 -25.74
C GLY A 100 -11.32 24.76 -24.36
N PRO A 101 -10.65 25.41 -23.39
CA PRO A 101 -10.56 24.90 -22.04
C PRO A 101 -11.95 24.86 -21.38
N LEU A 102 -12.22 23.82 -20.61
CA LEU A 102 -13.45 23.65 -19.85
C LEU A 102 -13.18 23.76 -18.35
N SER A 103 -14.11 24.34 -17.59
CA SER A 103 -14.06 24.41 -16.12
C SER A 103 -15.22 23.63 -15.51
N PRO A 104 -15.09 22.30 -15.34
CA PRO A 104 -16.16 21.49 -14.78
C PRO A 104 -16.48 21.88 -13.33
N ASN A 105 -17.74 21.69 -12.93
CA ASN A 105 -18.17 21.87 -11.55
C ASN A 105 -17.73 20.65 -10.72
N ILE A 106 -16.90 20.85 -9.68
CA ILE A 106 -16.40 19.79 -8.79
C ILE A 106 -17.53 19.10 -7.98
N GLU A 107 -18.67 19.77 -7.81
CA GLU A 107 -19.82 19.26 -7.05
C GLU A 107 -20.76 18.39 -7.90
N GLU A 108 -20.45 18.17 -9.19
CA GLU A 108 -21.26 17.39 -10.14
C GLU A 108 -20.45 16.26 -10.75
N HIS A 109 -21.13 15.15 -11.08
CA HIS A 109 -20.47 14.02 -11.72
C HIS A 109 -19.87 14.47 -13.05
N LEU A 110 -18.66 14.01 -13.33
CA LEU A 110 -17.95 14.33 -14.56
C LEU A 110 -18.14 13.19 -15.56
N TYR A 111 -19.03 13.39 -16.52
CA TYR A 111 -19.24 12.48 -17.64
C TYR A 111 -18.08 12.65 -18.64
N VAL A 112 -17.32 11.59 -18.87
CA VAL A 112 -16.11 11.60 -19.70
C VAL A 112 -16.27 10.61 -20.83
N ALA A 113 -16.24 11.09 -22.07
CA ALA A 113 -16.24 10.25 -23.26
C ALA A 113 -15.12 10.68 -24.22
N PHE A 114 -14.22 9.78 -24.61
CA PHE A 114 -13.16 10.10 -25.56
C PHE A 114 -12.73 8.89 -26.39
N THR A 115 -12.14 9.16 -27.55
CA THR A 115 -11.50 8.18 -28.40
C THR A 115 -10.06 8.60 -28.65
N LEU A 116 -9.13 7.73 -28.31
CA LEU A 116 -7.70 7.88 -28.63
C LEU A 116 -7.40 7.21 -29.95
N ASN A 117 -6.47 7.77 -30.72
CA ASN A 117 -5.93 7.20 -31.94
C ASN A 117 -4.39 7.29 -31.92
N ASP A 118 -3.71 6.27 -32.45
CA ASP A 118 -2.25 6.22 -32.58
C ASP A 118 -1.78 6.38 -34.04
N GLU A 119 -0.46 6.41 -34.25
CA GLU A 119 0.15 6.47 -35.59
C GLU A 119 -0.14 5.22 -36.45
N GLN A 120 -0.53 4.11 -35.83
CA GLN A 120 -0.93 2.86 -36.51
C GLN A 120 -2.44 2.80 -36.80
N ASN A 121 -3.15 3.93 -36.58
CA ASN A 121 -4.58 4.09 -36.81
C ASN A 121 -5.41 3.07 -36.02
N GLN A 122 -4.94 2.67 -34.83
CA GLN A 122 -5.73 1.93 -33.85
C GLN A 122 -6.45 2.92 -32.95
N THR A 123 -7.69 2.60 -32.60
CA THR A 123 -8.53 3.46 -31.79
C THR A 123 -8.90 2.78 -30.48
N PHE A 124 -9.05 3.55 -29.41
CA PHE A 124 -9.57 3.08 -28.12
C PHE A 124 -10.58 4.08 -27.57
N GLU A 125 -11.80 3.61 -27.32
CA GLU A 125 -12.92 4.44 -26.85
C GLU A 125 -13.17 4.21 -25.36
N VAL A 126 -13.41 5.32 -24.65
CA VAL A 126 -13.78 5.36 -23.24
C VAL A 126 -15.07 6.14 -23.14
N ASP A 127 -16.03 5.59 -22.39
CA ASP A 127 -17.24 6.26 -21.94
C ASP A 127 -17.44 5.90 -20.47
N THR A 128 -17.33 6.90 -19.59
CA THR A 128 -17.35 6.68 -18.14
C THR A 128 -17.84 7.90 -17.38
N ILE A 129 -18.09 7.71 -16.10
CA ILE A 129 -18.49 8.76 -15.16
C ILE A 129 -17.44 8.78 -14.06
N ILE A 130 -16.84 9.94 -13.84
CA ILE A 130 -16.04 10.23 -12.66
C ILE A 130 -16.98 10.84 -11.63
N GLU A 131 -16.95 10.29 -10.42
CA GLU A 131 -17.86 10.72 -9.38
C GLU A 131 -17.57 12.16 -8.95
N LYS A 132 -18.64 12.91 -8.63
CA LYS A 132 -18.48 14.23 -8.03
C LYS A 132 -17.70 14.12 -6.74
N ARG A 133 -17.08 15.22 -6.34
CA ARG A 133 -16.59 15.34 -4.97
C ARG A 133 -17.77 15.14 -4.00
N TYR A 134 -17.65 14.20 -3.06
CA TYR A 134 -18.49 14.28 -1.87
C TYR A 134 -17.88 15.38 -1.00
N ALA A 135 -18.71 16.34 -0.57
CA ALA A 135 -18.27 17.31 0.41
C ALA A 135 -17.59 16.54 1.55
N SER A 136 -16.40 16.97 1.97
CA SER A 136 -15.52 16.31 2.94
C SER A 136 -16.11 16.13 4.35
N ASN A 137 -17.43 16.16 4.48
CA ASN A 137 -18.09 15.32 5.46
C ASN A 137 -17.79 13.87 5.09
N ILE A 138 -16.76 13.35 5.75
CA ILE A 138 -16.70 11.95 6.14
C ILE A 138 -17.93 11.69 7.03
N ASP A 139 -19.12 11.79 6.45
CA ASP A 139 -20.23 11.05 6.97
C ASP A 139 -19.87 9.62 6.59
N PRO A 140 -19.54 8.74 7.55
CA PRO A 140 -19.35 7.34 7.25
C PRO A 140 -20.49 6.91 6.35
N ILE A 141 -20.19 6.20 5.26
CA ILE A 141 -21.24 5.55 4.48
C ILE A 141 -21.98 4.69 5.49
N ASP A 142 -23.14 5.17 5.92
CA ASP A 142 -24.02 4.51 6.85
C ASP A 142 -24.54 3.34 6.03
N LEU A 143 -23.86 2.19 6.14
CA LEU A 143 -24.30 0.96 5.52
C LEU A 143 -25.73 0.79 6.01
N PRO A 144 -26.75 0.90 5.13
CA PRO A 144 -28.12 0.93 5.59
C PRO A 144 -28.30 -0.30 6.47
N PRO A 145 -28.77 -0.12 7.71
CA PRO A 145 -28.87 -1.20 8.66
C PRO A 145 -29.55 -2.35 7.93
N PRO A 146 -28.94 -3.54 7.94
CA PRO A 146 -29.40 -4.63 7.11
C PRO A 146 -30.89 -4.81 7.35
N ASN A 147 -31.71 -4.61 6.31
CA ASN A 147 -33.16 -4.79 6.35
C ASN A 147 -33.52 -6.26 6.68
N GLY A 148 -33.29 -6.68 7.94
CA GLY A 148 -33.44 -8.05 8.41
C GLY A 148 -32.40 -9.07 7.88
N LYS A 149 -31.16 -8.64 7.56
CA LYS A 149 -30.12 -9.51 6.94
C LYS A 149 -29.23 -10.19 7.98
N THR A 150 -28.84 -11.45 7.75
CA THR A 150 -27.80 -12.14 8.54
C THR A 150 -26.45 -11.51 8.26
N CYS A 151 -25.81 -10.95 9.29
CA CYS A 151 -24.44 -10.44 9.23
C CYS A 151 -23.48 -11.52 9.75
N SER A 152 -22.34 -11.67 9.09
CA SER A 152 -21.29 -12.62 9.52
C SER A 152 -19.93 -11.96 9.35
N ILE A 153 -19.13 -11.98 10.43
CA ILE A 153 -17.78 -11.39 10.45
C ILE A 153 -16.78 -12.54 10.55
N TYR A 154 -15.78 -12.54 9.66
CA TYR A 154 -14.66 -13.45 9.71
C TYR A 154 -13.36 -12.69 9.97
N SER A 155 -12.68 -13.03 11.07
CA SER A 155 -11.41 -12.43 11.51
C SER A 155 -10.28 -13.46 11.67
N GLY A 156 -10.30 -14.53 10.88
CA GLY A 156 -9.31 -15.61 10.96
C GLY A 156 -8.05 -15.37 10.11
N SER A 157 -6.98 -16.10 10.42
CA SER A 157 -5.70 -16.02 9.71
C SER A 157 -5.67 -16.75 8.36
N THR A 158 -6.73 -17.46 8.00
CA THR A 158 -6.81 -18.19 6.73
C THR A 158 -7.52 -17.33 5.70
N ASN A 159 -6.95 -17.27 4.50
CA ASN A 159 -7.48 -16.42 3.44
C ASN A 159 -8.32 -17.20 2.43
N TYR A 160 -8.50 -18.53 2.59
CA TYR A 160 -9.15 -19.35 1.58
C TYR A 160 -10.68 -19.38 1.75
N TRP A 161 -11.40 -19.13 0.66
CA TRP A 161 -12.86 -19.06 0.65
C TRP A 161 -13.54 -20.29 1.28
N ASP A 162 -13.09 -21.51 0.98
CA ASP A 162 -13.69 -22.73 1.56
C ASP A 162 -13.58 -22.77 3.09
N THR A 163 -12.45 -22.30 3.62
CA THR A 163 -12.21 -22.25 5.07
C THR A 163 -13.06 -21.16 5.72
N ILE A 164 -13.11 -19.98 5.12
CA ILE A 164 -13.95 -18.86 5.58
C ILE A 164 -15.42 -19.27 5.59
N ARG A 165 -15.90 -19.87 4.49
CA ARG A 165 -17.27 -20.37 4.36
C ARG A 165 -17.61 -21.40 5.44
N ALA A 166 -16.72 -22.37 5.66
CA ALA A 166 -16.92 -23.40 6.68
C ALA A 166 -16.91 -22.80 8.10
N SER A 167 -16.04 -21.82 8.38
CA SER A 167 -15.99 -21.13 9.67
C SER A 167 -17.23 -20.28 9.95
N LEU A 168 -17.84 -19.71 8.92
CA LEU A 168 -19.07 -18.93 9.02
C LEU A 168 -20.34 -19.79 8.92
N GLU A 169 -20.21 -21.11 8.75
CA GLU A 169 -21.32 -22.06 8.53
C GLU A 169 -22.28 -21.65 7.40
N LEU A 170 -21.75 -20.98 6.36
CA LEU A 170 -22.56 -20.44 5.28
C LEU A 170 -23.04 -21.56 4.33
N PRO A 171 -24.33 -21.56 3.93
CA PRO A 171 -24.82 -22.49 2.94
C PRO A 171 -24.31 -22.11 1.53
N ASP A 172 -24.40 -23.06 0.60
CA ASP A 172 -24.02 -22.88 -0.80
C ASP A 172 -25.25 -23.14 -1.70
N PRO A 173 -25.80 -22.13 -2.39
CA PRO A 173 -25.33 -20.73 -2.48
C PRO A 173 -25.59 -19.90 -1.22
N ILE A 174 -24.85 -18.79 -1.05
CA ILE A 174 -25.04 -17.84 0.05
C ILE A 174 -26.45 -17.23 -0.04
N PRO A 175 -27.25 -17.22 1.03
CA PRO A 175 -28.64 -16.78 0.98
C PRO A 175 -28.76 -15.31 0.58
N ALA A 176 -29.91 -14.96 0.02
CA ALA A 176 -30.20 -13.56 -0.25
C ALA A 176 -30.19 -12.80 1.07
N ASN A 177 -29.91 -11.51 0.99
CA ASN A 177 -29.88 -10.64 2.15
C ASN A 177 -28.86 -11.14 3.16
N THR A 178 -27.63 -11.38 2.70
CA THR A 178 -26.50 -11.73 3.55
C THR A 178 -25.38 -10.71 3.33
N THR A 179 -24.86 -10.20 4.43
CA THR A 179 -23.69 -9.32 4.44
C THR A 179 -22.57 -10.05 5.15
N ILE A 180 -21.41 -10.15 4.50
CA ILE A 180 -20.22 -10.78 5.07
C ILE A 180 -19.12 -9.74 5.14
N LEU A 181 -18.47 -9.63 6.30
CA LEU A 181 -17.23 -8.88 6.44
C LEU A 181 -16.08 -9.87 6.63
N ILE A 182 -15.03 -9.71 5.83
CA ILE A 182 -13.79 -10.47 5.91
C ILE A 182 -12.69 -9.49 6.30
N GLU A 183 -12.23 -9.60 7.53
CA GLU A 183 -11.11 -8.82 8.07
C GLU A 183 -9.78 -9.46 7.65
N GLY A 184 -9.36 -9.19 6.41
CA GLY A 184 -8.14 -9.74 5.84
C GLY A 184 -8.25 -10.02 4.35
N ASN A 185 -7.35 -10.87 3.84
CA ASN A 185 -7.31 -11.22 2.42
C ASN A 185 -8.31 -12.34 2.11
N LEU A 186 -8.88 -12.33 0.90
CA LEU A 186 -9.69 -13.40 0.37
C LEU A 186 -9.03 -14.01 -0.87
N ILE A 187 -8.85 -15.32 -0.88
CA ILE A 187 -8.33 -16.12 -1.98
C ILE A 187 -9.41 -17.12 -2.38
N ILE A 188 -9.83 -17.04 -3.64
CA ILE A 188 -10.71 -18.02 -4.28
C ILE A 188 -9.82 -18.97 -5.11
N PRO A 189 -9.54 -20.18 -4.62
CA PRO A 189 -8.59 -21.08 -5.25
C PRO A 189 -9.18 -21.75 -6.50
N ASN A 190 -8.33 -22.47 -7.24
CA ASN A 190 -8.72 -23.18 -8.45
C ASN A 190 -9.87 -24.17 -8.21
N GLY A 191 -10.88 -24.12 -9.09
CA GLY A 191 -12.02 -25.02 -9.08
C GLY A 191 -13.04 -24.73 -7.98
N LYS A 192 -12.87 -23.63 -7.23
CA LYS A 192 -13.80 -23.17 -6.21
C LYS A 192 -14.60 -21.98 -6.69
N GLU A 193 -15.81 -21.87 -6.17
CA GLU A 193 -16.75 -20.84 -6.56
C GLU A 193 -17.38 -20.20 -5.33
N LEU A 194 -17.32 -18.87 -5.29
CA LEU A 194 -18.13 -18.05 -4.40
C LEU A 194 -19.46 -17.80 -5.12
N VAL A 195 -20.50 -18.53 -4.72
CA VAL A 195 -21.85 -18.40 -5.27
C VAL A 195 -22.73 -17.67 -4.26
N GLY A 196 -23.18 -16.46 -4.61
CA GLY A 196 -24.34 -15.84 -3.99
C GLY A 196 -25.61 -16.12 -4.79
N VAL A 197 -26.78 -16.09 -4.15
CA VAL A 197 -28.05 -16.32 -4.86
C VAL A 197 -28.46 -15.16 -5.78
N SER A 198 -27.92 -13.94 -5.58
CA SER A 198 -28.19 -12.76 -6.41
C SER A 198 -27.26 -11.59 -6.06
N LYS A 199 -26.79 -10.87 -7.09
CA LYS A 199 -25.91 -9.69 -6.95
C LYS A 199 -26.50 -8.59 -6.06
N ASP A 200 -27.83 -8.43 -6.06
CA ASP A 200 -28.50 -7.32 -5.36
C ASP A 200 -28.66 -7.61 -3.86
N ASN A 201 -28.33 -8.84 -3.43
CA ASN A 201 -28.72 -9.35 -2.13
C ASN A 201 -27.57 -9.98 -1.33
N VAL A 202 -26.42 -10.27 -1.94
CA VAL A 202 -25.23 -10.75 -1.23
C VAL A 202 -24.12 -9.72 -1.37
N SER A 203 -23.73 -9.10 -0.27
CA SER A 203 -22.64 -8.11 -0.20
C SER A 203 -21.50 -8.66 0.64
N ILE A 204 -20.29 -8.67 0.11
CA ILE A 204 -19.10 -9.16 0.81
C ILE A 204 -18.07 -8.05 0.82
N TYR A 205 -17.70 -7.62 2.03
CA TYR A 205 -16.71 -6.60 2.30
C TYR A 205 -15.39 -7.27 2.70
N ILE A 206 -14.29 -6.88 2.07
CA ILE A 206 -12.97 -7.48 2.23
C ILE A 206 -12.00 -6.34 2.53
N THR A 207 -11.44 -6.31 3.75
CA THR A 207 -10.53 -5.23 4.17
C THR A 207 -9.11 -5.40 3.62
N GLY A 208 -8.75 -6.61 3.18
CA GLY A 208 -7.48 -6.90 2.51
C GLY A 208 -7.63 -7.09 1.00
N ASN A 209 -6.71 -7.87 0.43
CA ASN A 209 -6.64 -8.17 -1.00
C ASN A 209 -7.60 -9.29 -1.38
N LEU A 210 -8.16 -9.21 -2.59
CA LEU A 210 -8.88 -10.29 -3.24
C LEU A 210 -7.99 -10.95 -4.29
N THR A 211 -7.85 -12.27 -4.25
CA THR A 211 -7.18 -13.06 -5.29
C THR A 211 -8.12 -14.12 -5.83
N VAL A 212 -8.42 -14.07 -7.12
CA VAL A 212 -9.16 -15.13 -7.82
C VAL A 212 -8.16 -15.92 -8.65
N GLN A 213 -7.82 -17.12 -8.17
CA GLN A 213 -6.83 -17.98 -8.81
C GLN A 213 -7.40 -18.68 -10.05
N HIS A 214 -6.52 -19.29 -10.84
CA HIS A 214 -6.85 -20.04 -12.05
C HIS A 214 -8.06 -20.97 -11.86
N GLY A 215 -9.18 -20.76 -12.57
CA GLY A 215 -10.38 -21.59 -12.47
C GLY A 215 -11.27 -21.30 -11.25
N GLY A 216 -10.86 -20.39 -10.38
CA GLY A 216 -11.70 -19.83 -9.31
C GLY A 216 -12.81 -18.94 -9.90
N LYS A 217 -13.95 -18.90 -9.23
CA LYS A 217 -15.15 -18.23 -9.74
C LYS A 217 -15.87 -17.39 -8.70
N VAL A 218 -16.46 -16.28 -9.12
CA VAL A 218 -17.40 -15.46 -8.36
C VAL A 218 -18.69 -15.35 -9.16
N SER A 219 -19.82 -15.70 -8.56
CA SER A 219 -21.16 -15.63 -9.17
C SER A 219 -22.20 -15.11 -8.18
N GLY A 220 -23.10 -14.23 -8.63
CA GLY A 220 -24.25 -13.77 -7.86
C GLY A 220 -23.96 -13.03 -6.55
N ALA A 221 -22.83 -12.30 -6.45
CA ALA A 221 -22.49 -11.49 -5.28
C ALA A 221 -21.87 -10.13 -5.67
N THR A 222 -22.05 -9.13 -4.82
CA THR A 222 -21.33 -7.86 -4.89
C THR A 222 -20.17 -7.90 -3.91
N LEU A 223 -18.94 -7.71 -4.41
CA LEU A 223 -17.71 -7.70 -3.64
C LEU A 223 -17.19 -6.27 -3.51
N HIS A 224 -16.80 -5.88 -2.30
CA HIS A 224 -16.14 -4.62 -2.00
C HIS A 224 -14.77 -4.93 -1.41
N VAL A 225 -13.72 -4.63 -2.17
CA VAL A 225 -12.32 -4.95 -1.86
C VAL A 225 -11.59 -3.65 -1.54
N GLN A 226 -11.10 -3.53 -0.31
CA GLN A 226 -10.32 -2.37 0.11
C GLN A 226 -8.86 -2.48 -0.37
N GLY A 227 -8.30 -3.70 -0.43
CA GLY A 227 -6.97 -3.95 -0.95
C GLY A 227 -6.92 -4.12 -2.48
N ASP A 228 -5.85 -4.77 -2.94
CA ASP A 228 -5.64 -5.11 -4.34
C ASP A 228 -6.56 -6.23 -4.80
N PHE A 229 -6.93 -6.21 -6.08
CA PHE A 229 -7.61 -7.33 -6.74
C PHE A 229 -6.69 -8.00 -7.78
N ASP A 230 -6.23 -9.20 -7.47
CA ASP A 230 -5.47 -10.07 -8.39
C ASP A 230 -6.38 -11.10 -9.05
N HIS A 231 -6.67 -10.89 -10.33
CA HIS A 231 -7.47 -11.79 -11.14
C HIS A 231 -6.56 -12.61 -12.06
N GLN A 232 -6.17 -13.80 -11.59
CA GLN A 232 -5.21 -14.68 -12.28
C GLN A 232 -5.82 -15.39 -13.50
N SER A 233 -4.97 -15.99 -14.34
CA SER A 233 -5.37 -16.58 -15.63
C SER A 233 -6.41 -17.68 -15.47
N GLY A 234 -7.57 -17.57 -16.11
CA GLY A 234 -8.68 -18.52 -16.02
C GLY A 234 -9.58 -18.32 -14.81
N GLY A 235 -9.38 -17.26 -14.01
CA GLY A 235 -10.40 -16.80 -13.07
C GLY A 235 -11.64 -16.32 -13.83
N HIS A 236 -12.81 -16.43 -13.21
CA HIS A 236 -14.05 -15.93 -13.80
C HIS A 236 -14.91 -15.16 -12.80
N ILE A 237 -15.33 -13.96 -13.20
CA ILE A 237 -16.44 -13.24 -12.57
C ILE A 237 -17.64 -13.39 -13.50
N ARG A 238 -18.70 -14.05 -13.03
CA ARG A 238 -19.88 -14.44 -13.81
C ARG A 238 -21.17 -14.00 -13.15
N ASP A 239 -22.27 -14.19 -13.88
CA ASP A 239 -23.64 -14.12 -13.40
C ASP A 239 -23.92 -12.84 -12.61
N THR A 240 -23.56 -11.71 -13.23
CA THR A 240 -23.85 -10.35 -12.78
C THR A 240 -23.17 -9.92 -11.47
N SER A 241 -22.13 -10.63 -11.04
CA SER A 241 -21.32 -10.18 -9.89
C SER A 241 -20.69 -8.82 -10.18
N ILE A 242 -20.66 -7.96 -9.16
CA ILE A 242 -20.03 -6.65 -9.21
C ILE A 242 -18.84 -6.67 -8.27
N VAL A 243 -17.67 -6.20 -8.72
CA VAL A 243 -16.47 -6.10 -7.87
C VAL A 243 -16.00 -4.65 -7.82
N HIS A 244 -16.11 -4.04 -6.64
CA HIS A 244 -15.58 -2.73 -6.31
C HIS A 244 -14.18 -2.91 -5.70
N VAL A 245 -13.15 -2.26 -6.24
CA VAL A 245 -11.75 -2.42 -5.77
C VAL A 245 -11.16 -1.05 -5.46
N SER A 246 -10.64 -0.84 -4.26
CA SER A 246 -9.98 0.41 -3.86
C SER A 246 -8.46 0.40 -4.08
N GLY A 247 -7.84 -0.78 -4.15
CA GLY A 247 -6.44 -0.98 -4.49
C GLY A 247 -6.19 -1.14 -5.99
N THR A 248 -5.04 -1.70 -6.35
CA THR A 248 -4.67 -1.99 -7.74
C THR A 248 -5.42 -3.21 -8.27
N HIS A 249 -5.74 -3.21 -9.57
CA HIS A 249 -6.38 -4.35 -10.24
C HIS A 249 -5.44 -4.95 -11.29
N GLN A 250 -5.11 -6.23 -11.12
CA GLN A 250 -4.28 -6.98 -12.07
C GLN A 250 -5.16 -8.00 -12.80
N LEU A 251 -5.33 -7.82 -14.12
CA LEU A 251 -5.99 -8.79 -14.99
C LEU A 251 -4.95 -9.63 -15.73
N ALA A 252 -4.93 -10.93 -15.47
CA ALA A 252 -4.14 -11.85 -16.27
C ALA A 252 -4.69 -11.95 -17.71
N PRO A 253 -3.82 -12.14 -18.72
CA PRO A 253 -4.24 -12.35 -20.11
C PRO A 253 -5.15 -13.58 -20.26
N GLY A 254 -6.23 -13.47 -21.03
CA GLY A 254 -7.11 -14.59 -21.35
C GLY A 254 -8.31 -14.79 -20.39
N ASN A 255 -8.53 -13.86 -19.47
CA ASN A 255 -9.68 -13.90 -18.58
C ASN A 255 -10.96 -13.43 -19.26
N SER A 256 -12.09 -14.10 -18.98
CA SER A 256 -13.42 -13.61 -19.33
C SER A 256 -14.16 -13.18 -18.06
N SER A 257 -14.30 -11.88 -17.88
CA SER A 257 -15.29 -11.31 -16.95
C SER A 257 -16.60 -11.13 -17.73
N GLN A 258 -17.64 -11.84 -17.30
CA GLN A 258 -19.01 -11.56 -17.73
C GLN A 258 -19.75 -10.68 -16.71
N GLY A 259 -19.14 -10.41 -15.54
CA GLY A 259 -19.58 -9.41 -14.58
C GLY A 259 -18.81 -8.09 -14.69
N ASP A 260 -19.28 -7.10 -13.94
CA ASP A 260 -18.75 -5.73 -13.96
C ASP A 260 -17.66 -5.58 -12.88
N ILE A 261 -16.53 -4.97 -13.24
CA ILE A 261 -15.43 -4.69 -12.31
C ILE A 261 -15.21 -3.17 -12.31
N PHE A 262 -15.39 -2.55 -11.14
CA PHE A 262 -15.18 -1.14 -10.91
C PHE A 262 -13.91 -0.96 -10.07
N VAL A 263 -12.90 -0.30 -10.65
CA VAL A 263 -11.63 -0.01 -9.98
C VAL A 263 -11.61 1.46 -9.58
N PHE A 264 -11.65 1.69 -8.28
CA PHE A 264 -11.42 2.98 -7.64
C PHE A 264 -9.92 3.14 -7.45
N THR A 265 -9.41 4.31 -7.79
CA THR A 265 -7.98 4.60 -7.69
C THR A 265 -7.67 5.06 -6.27
N ALA A 266 -6.56 4.61 -5.69
CA ALA A 266 -6.12 5.04 -4.35
C ALA A 266 -6.09 6.57 -4.26
N GLY A 267 -7.04 7.15 -3.52
CA GLY A 267 -7.31 8.60 -3.46
C GLY A 267 -8.78 8.96 -3.69
N ASP A 268 -9.54 8.11 -4.36
CA ASP A 268 -11.00 8.11 -4.31
C ASP A 268 -11.42 7.58 -2.92
N GLU A 269 -12.34 8.26 -2.25
CA GLU A 269 -12.71 8.07 -0.84
C GLU A 269 -12.68 6.60 -0.41
N GLY A 270 -11.73 6.28 0.47
CA GLY A 270 -11.52 4.92 0.95
C GLY A 270 -12.83 4.36 1.51
N PHE A 271 -13.22 3.20 1.01
CA PHE A 271 -14.33 2.46 1.59
C PHE A 271 -13.98 2.10 3.04
N ILE A 272 -14.52 2.85 4.01
CA ILE A 272 -14.42 2.50 5.44
C ILE A 272 -15.69 1.73 5.79
N PRO A 273 -15.64 0.40 6.00
CA PRO A 273 -16.79 -0.33 6.49
C PRO A 273 -17.12 0.18 7.91
N TYR A 274 -18.17 0.99 8.05
CA TYR A 274 -18.77 1.23 9.35
C TYR A 274 -19.57 -0.03 9.72
N LEU A 275 -19.07 -0.82 10.67
CA LEU A 275 -19.89 -1.85 11.30
C LEU A 275 -20.90 -1.18 12.21
N ASP A 276 -22.17 -1.51 12.02
CA ASP A 276 -23.17 -1.35 13.06
C ASP A 276 -22.69 -2.10 14.33
N PRO A 277 -22.57 -1.42 15.49
CA PRO A 277 -22.20 -2.07 16.75
C PRO A 277 -23.12 -3.23 17.15
N ASP A 278 -24.34 -3.31 16.59
CA ASP A 278 -25.27 -4.43 16.81
C ASP A 278 -24.90 -5.71 16.02
N CYS A 279 -23.87 -5.68 15.17
CA CYS A 279 -23.30 -6.88 14.54
C CYS A 279 -22.42 -7.71 15.51
N GLY A 280 -22.27 -7.27 16.77
CA GLY A 280 -21.50 -7.93 17.81
C GLY A 280 -22.35 -8.57 18.90
N ALA A 281 -22.27 -9.91 19.00
CA ALA A 281 -22.76 -10.80 20.05
C ALA A 281 -24.25 -11.22 20.00
N PRO A 282 -24.55 -12.54 19.95
CA PRO A 282 -25.88 -13.02 20.29
C PRO A 282 -26.18 -12.64 21.74
N SER A 283 -27.26 -11.88 21.97
CA SER A 283 -27.74 -11.56 23.31
C SER A 283 -27.98 -12.86 24.08
N ASN A 284 -27.09 -13.20 25.01
CA ASN A 284 -27.27 -14.29 25.95
C ASN A 284 -28.29 -13.84 27.01
N PRO A 285 -29.51 -14.41 27.08
CA PRO A 285 -30.56 -13.92 27.98
C PRO A 285 -30.30 -14.20 29.47
N ASP A 286 -29.28 -15.00 29.82
CA ASP A 286 -29.16 -15.62 31.14
C ASP A 286 -27.91 -15.20 31.94
N ASN A 287 -27.50 -13.93 31.93
CA ASN A 287 -26.44 -13.48 32.85
C ASN A 287 -26.78 -12.14 33.54
N PRO A 288 -27.31 -12.17 34.79
CA PRO A 288 -27.55 -10.96 35.56
C PRO A 288 -26.22 -10.33 35.99
N SER A 289 -25.91 -9.21 35.36
CA SER A 289 -24.98 -8.13 35.74
C SER A 289 -24.31 -8.26 37.12
N ASN A 290 -23.00 -8.52 37.10
CA ASN A 290 -22.08 -8.27 38.21
C ASN A 290 -21.39 -6.90 37.96
N PRO A 291 -21.68 -5.85 38.75
CA PRO A 291 -21.25 -4.48 38.43
C PRO A 291 -19.80 -4.13 38.80
N ASP A 292 -18.98 -5.06 39.32
CA ASP A 292 -17.64 -4.73 39.87
C ASP A 292 -16.45 -5.41 39.17
N SER A 293 -16.60 -5.80 37.90
CA SER A 293 -15.48 -6.28 37.09
C SER A 293 -14.96 -5.17 36.20
N GLU A 294 -14.07 -4.32 36.73
CA GLU A 294 -13.21 -3.49 35.86
C GLU A 294 -12.33 -4.45 35.05
N GLU A 295 -12.74 -4.68 33.81
CA GLU A 295 -11.98 -5.44 32.83
C GLU A 295 -10.62 -4.73 32.65
N PRO A 296 -9.48 -5.43 32.78
CA PRO A 296 -8.18 -4.79 32.58
C PRO A 296 -8.15 -4.18 31.18
N PRO A 297 -7.64 -2.95 31.02
CA PRO A 297 -7.62 -2.30 29.72
C PRO A 297 -6.96 -3.23 28.70
N PRO A 298 -7.53 -3.37 27.49
CA PRO A 298 -7.00 -4.27 26.48
C PRO A 298 -5.51 -3.96 26.26
N PRO A 299 -4.67 -4.99 25.99
CA PRO A 299 -3.26 -4.79 25.71
C PRO A 299 -3.14 -3.72 24.61
N ASN A 300 -2.25 -2.76 24.86
CA ASN A 300 -2.07 -1.52 24.11
C ASN A 300 -1.38 -1.76 22.74
N ASP A 301 -1.86 -2.77 22.00
CA ASP A 301 -1.28 -3.42 20.81
C ASP A 301 -1.83 -2.85 19.49
N SER A 302 -1.92 -1.52 19.34
CA SER A 302 -2.22 -0.95 18.00
C SER A 302 -0.94 -0.60 17.27
N ALA A 303 -0.15 -1.63 16.93
CA ALA A 303 0.90 -1.46 15.94
C ALA A 303 0.26 -1.10 14.59
N PHE A 304 0.74 -0.04 13.94
CA PHE A 304 0.17 0.37 12.66
C PHE A 304 0.51 -0.59 11.53
N THR A 305 -0.49 -0.94 10.74
CA THR A 305 -0.40 -1.90 9.62
C THR A 305 -0.17 -1.24 8.26
N ASP A 306 -0.38 0.08 8.18
CA ASP A 306 -0.22 0.89 6.97
C ASP A 306 0.48 2.23 7.29
N LYS A 307 0.89 2.93 6.24
CA LYS A 307 1.72 4.13 6.34
C LYS A 307 0.89 5.34 6.75
N GLU A 308 -0.36 5.39 6.30
CA GLU A 308 -1.34 6.45 6.49
C GLU A 308 -1.81 6.53 7.94
N SER A 309 -1.85 5.39 8.65
CA SER A 309 -2.12 5.33 10.08
C SER A 309 -1.16 6.18 10.91
N PHE A 310 0.07 6.41 10.47
CA PHE A 310 0.99 7.33 11.16
C PHE A 310 0.53 8.80 11.11
N ASP A 311 -0.24 9.18 10.09
CA ASP A 311 -0.79 10.52 9.97
C ASP A 311 -1.97 10.75 10.94
N SER A 312 -2.52 9.67 11.52
CA SER A 312 -3.49 9.74 12.62
C SER A 312 -2.88 10.10 13.98
N ILE A 313 -1.54 10.09 14.11
CA ILE A 313 -0.87 10.53 15.34
C ILE A 313 -1.07 12.04 15.47
N SER A 314 -2.17 12.41 16.13
CA SER A 314 -2.54 13.80 16.33
C SER A 314 -1.45 14.54 17.10
N PHE A 315 -0.99 15.62 16.49
CA PHE A 315 -0.06 16.56 17.08
C PHE A 315 -0.68 17.95 17.05
N ASN A 316 -1.28 18.35 18.17
CA ASN A 316 -1.64 19.74 18.41
C ASN A 316 -0.69 20.34 19.46
N PRO A 317 0.19 21.29 19.08
CA PRO A 317 1.07 21.99 20.02
C PRO A 317 0.33 22.63 21.20
N GLU A 318 -0.95 22.98 21.04
CA GLU A 318 -1.77 23.62 22.07
C GLU A 318 -2.12 22.68 23.23
N ASP A 319 -2.11 21.36 23.00
CA ASP A 319 -2.34 20.33 24.03
C ASP A 319 -1.15 20.18 25.00
N TYR A 320 -0.05 20.88 24.70
CA TYR A 320 1.21 20.87 25.46
C TYR A 320 1.45 22.27 26.02
N PRO A 321 0.98 22.58 27.24
CA PRO A 321 1.20 23.88 27.83
C PRO A 321 2.70 24.11 28.08
N GLU A 322 3.17 25.34 27.85
CA GLU A 322 4.54 25.72 28.18
C GLU A 322 4.75 25.63 29.69
N LYS A 323 5.67 24.76 30.12
CA LYS A 323 6.04 24.61 31.52
C LYS A 323 7.49 25.04 31.72
N LYS A 324 7.71 25.88 32.73
CA LYS A 324 9.05 26.20 33.24
C LYS A 324 9.35 25.26 34.39
N PHE A 325 10.44 24.52 34.26
CA PHE A 325 10.82 23.57 35.27
C PHE A 325 11.85 24.14 36.25
N SER A 326 11.73 23.75 37.52
CA SER A 326 12.81 24.00 38.48
C SER A 326 14.01 23.14 38.12
N LYS A 327 15.20 23.70 38.28
CA LYS A 327 16.49 23.04 38.03
C LYS A 327 16.68 21.76 38.87
N GLN A 328 15.90 21.59 39.93
CA GLN A 328 15.95 20.45 40.86
C GLN A 328 14.80 19.46 40.68
N GLN A 329 13.86 19.75 39.78
CA GLN A 329 12.70 18.89 39.57
C GLN A 329 13.07 17.78 38.58
N CYS A 330 12.94 16.53 39.00
CA CYS A 330 13.22 15.36 38.17
C CYS A 330 11.94 14.61 37.77
N GLU A 331 10.78 15.00 38.27
CA GLU A 331 9.50 14.37 37.96
C GLU A 331 8.44 15.41 37.63
N TYR A 332 7.66 15.14 36.58
CA TYR A 332 6.67 16.05 36.02
C TYR A 332 5.38 15.30 35.73
N THR A 333 4.25 15.90 36.08
CA THR A 333 2.92 15.33 35.78
C THR A 333 2.18 16.16 34.74
N GLY A 334 1.49 15.46 33.83
CA GLY A 334 0.72 16.02 32.73
C GLY A 334 1.57 16.41 31.53
N ASN A 335 0.90 16.84 30.46
CA ASN A 335 1.56 17.24 29.22
C ASN A 335 2.41 18.50 29.41
N ALA A 336 3.50 18.61 28.65
CA ALA A 336 4.40 19.75 28.71
C ALA A 336 5.03 20.07 27.36
N LYS A 337 5.03 21.35 26.99
CA LYS A 337 5.88 21.87 25.91
C LYS A 337 7.14 22.46 26.50
N LEU A 338 8.28 22.02 25.98
CA LEU A 338 9.60 22.30 26.49
C LEU A 338 10.50 22.90 25.43
N SER A 339 11.46 23.68 25.90
CA SER A 339 12.59 24.19 25.14
C SER A 339 13.88 23.72 25.81
N ASN A 340 14.97 23.63 25.05
CA ASN A 340 16.28 23.21 25.54
C ASN A 340 16.79 24.01 26.76
N SER A 341 16.35 25.26 26.93
CA SER A 341 16.71 26.11 28.07
C SER A 341 15.99 25.75 29.38
N ASN A 342 14.88 25.03 29.28
CA ASN A 342 13.94 24.81 30.39
C ASN A 342 13.99 23.38 30.92
N PHE A 343 14.87 22.53 30.39
CA PHE A 343 14.94 21.13 30.79
C PHE A 343 16.20 20.84 31.59
N ALA A 344 16.04 20.21 32.76
CA ALA A 344 17.10 20.01 33.74
C ALA A 344 18.32 19.24 33.20
N GLY A 345 18.12 18.25 32.33
CA GLY A 345 19.21 17.40 31.80
C GLY A 345 20.25 18.09 30.90
N ASN A 346 20.08 19.36 30.54
CA ASN A 346 21.03 20.09 29.67
C ASN A 346 22.06 20.92 30.44
N PHE A 347 22.13 20.77 31.77
CA PHE A 347 23.06 21.52 32.60
C PHE A 347 24.01 20.57 33.32
N ASP A 348 25.32 20.75 33.14
CA ASP A 348 26.40 19.95 33.78
C ASP A 348 26.33 19.90 35.32
N TRP A 349 25.49 20.75 35.93
CA TRP A 349 25.30 20.87 37.38
C TRP A 349 23.88 20.50 37.84
N ALA A 350 23.03 19.99 36.95
CA ALA A 350 21.69 19.55 37.33
C ALA A 350 21.76 18.24 38.15
N PRO A 351 21.06 18.15 39.29
CA PRO A 351 21.09 16.97 40.17
C PRO A 351 20.37 15.75 39.59
N CYS A 352 19.58 15.91 38.53
CA CYS A 352 18.79 14.82 37.96
C CYS A 352 19.63 14.02 36.97
N THR A 353 19.96 12.77 37.31
CA THR A 353 20.48 11.79 36.35
C THR A 353 19.37 11.12 35.55
N HIS A 354 18.12 11.19 36.05
CA HIS A 354 16.93 10.65 35.43
C HIS A 354 15.78 11.65 35.59
N THR A 355 15.13 12.04 34.49
CA THR A 355 13.84 12.74 34.53
C THR A 355 12.68 11.87 34.07
N TYR A 356 11.58 11.96 34.79
CA TYR A 356 10.31 11.31 34.49
C TYR A 356 9.25 12.35 34.12
N ILE A 357 8.57 12.15 32.99
CA ILE A 357 7.41 12.91 32.56
C ILE A 357 6.21 11.96 32.53
N ASN A 358 5.38 12.05 33.56
CA ASN A 358 4.09 11.37 33.68
C ASN A 358 3.01 12.08 32.84
N GLY A 359 3.22 12.10 31.53
CA GLY A 359 2.40 12.78 30.52
C GLY A 359 3.10 12.75 29.17
N GLY A 360 2.58 13.49 28.20
CA GLY A 360 3.23 13.69 26.91
C GLY A 360 4.22 14.85 26.95
N VAL A 361 5.19 14.86 26.04
CA VAL A 361 6.13 15.97 25.92
C VAL A 361 6.30 16.43 24.49
N PHE A 362 6.41 17.74 24.31
CA PHE A 362 6.70 18.37 23.03
C PHE A 362 7.94 19.27 23.12
N PHE A 363 9.00 18.95 22.38
CA PHE A 363 10.21 19.76 22.27
C PHE A 363 10.19 20.63 21.02
N SER A 364 9.89 21.91 21.24
CA SER A 364 9.84 22.92 20.18
C SER A 364 11.22 23.27 19.60
N ASN A 365 12.27 23.28 20.44
CA ASN A 365 13.62 23.71 20.08
C ASN A 365 14.65 22.56 20.09
N GLY A 366 14.19 21.34 19.81
CA GLY A 366 15.01 20.15 19.86
C GLY A 366 15.45 19.77 21.28
N LEU A 367 16.35 18.79 21.36
CA LEU A 367 16.86 18.24 22.60
C LEU A 367 18.34 17.88 22.46
N GLY A 368 19.17 18.46 23.32
CA GLY A 368 20.57 18.10 23.42
C GLY A 368 20.91 17.71 24.84
N TYR A 369 21.45 16.50 25.04
CA TYR A 369 22.05 16.11 26.32
C TYR A 369 23.42 15.49 26.09
N ASN A 370 24.31 15.76 27.04
CA ASN A 370 25.62 15.14 27.14
C ASN A 370 25.63 14.16 28.33
N GLY A 371 26.24 13.00 28.14
CA GLY A 371 26.45 12.01 29.21
C GLY A 371 25.33 10.98 29.39
N GLU A 372 25.36 10.26 30.51
CA GLU A 372 24.52 9.08 30.83
C GLU A 372 23.09 9.44 31.28
N TYR A 373 22.53 10.52 30.74
CA TYR A 373 21.25 11.04 31.17
C TYR A 373 20.08 10.16 30.75
N LYS A 374 19.10 9.98 31.64
CA LYS A 374 17.87 9.21 31.36
C LYS A 374 16.62 10.09 31.31
N LEU A 375 15.80 9.91 30.27
CA LEU A 375 14.48 10.53 30.15
C LEU A 375 13.42 9.43 29.97
N THR A 376 12.41 9.42 30.82
CA THR A 376 11.23 8.57 30.65
C THR A 376 9.98 9.41 30.45
N VAL A 377 9.21 9.11 29.40
CA VAL A 377 7.95 9.78 29.07
C VAL A 377 6.84 8.74 29.05
N ASN A 378 5.81 8.90 29.87
CA ASN A 378 4.73 7.92 30.02
C ASN A 378 3.68 7.97 28.90
N ASN A 379 3.70 8.99 28.04
CA ASN A 379 2.81 9.13 26.91
C ASN A 379 3.61 9.47 25.64
N ASN A 380 3.02 10.21 24.69
CA ASN A 380 3.62 10.56 23.42
C ASN A 380 4.79 11.57 23.56
N PHE A 381 5.74 11.46 22.63
CA PHE A 381 6.96 12.26 22.58
C PHE A 381 7.12 12.91 21.21
N PHE A 382 7.17 14.24 21.16
CA PHE A 382 7.23 15.01 19.90
C PHE A 382 8.45 15.93 19.86
N VAL A 383 9.12 16.01 18.71
CA VAL A 383 10.27 16.90 18.49
C VAL A 383 10.14 17.64 17.17
N GLN A 384 10.10 18.99 17.23
CA GLN A 384 9.94 19.80 16.02
C GLN A 384 11.24 20.21 15.34
N GLN A 385 12.30 20.62 16.06
CA GLN A 385 13.45 21.30 15.46
C GLN A 385 14.69 20.44 15.16
N ASN A 386 15.56 20.98 14.30
CA ASN A 386 16.80 20.38 13.78
C ASN A 386 17.91 20.17 14.82
N SER A 387 17.90 20.86 15.96
CA SER A 387 18.91 20.73 17.01
C SER A 387 18.57 19.61 17.99
N TRP A 388 18.53 18.38 17.47
CA TRP A 388 18.50 17.18 18.27
C TRP A 388 19.91 16.59 18.35
N GLY A 389 20.26 15.97 19.48
CA GLY A 389 21.50 15.23 19.63
C GLY A 389 21.56 14.55 20.99
N LEU A 390 21.43 13.22 20.99
CA LEU A 390 21.80 12.43 22.15
C LEU A 390 23.25 11.99 22.00
N ASN A 391 24.09 12.47 22.90
CA ASN A 391 25.49 12.06 22.97
C ASN A 391 25.68 10.84 23.90
N SER A 392 26.90 10.30 23.89
CA SER A 392 27.24 8.97 24.40
C SER A 392 26.72 8.71 25.81
N GLY A 393 25.88 7.68 25.94
CA GLY A 393 25.36 7.15 27.21
C GLY A 393 23.91 7.52 27.51
N GLY A 394 23.31 8.47 26.79
CA GLY A 394 21.94 8.90 27.05
C GLY A 394 20.90 7.81 26.76
N GLU A 395 19.84 7.77 27.56
CA GLU A 395 18.71 6.85 27.37
C GLU A 395 17.39 7.62 27.34
N ILE A 396 16.58 7.41 26.30
CA ILE A 396 15.20 7.89 26.25
C ILE A 396 14.27 6.69 26.18
N THR A 397 13.27 6.66 27.07
CA THR A 397 12.17 5.70 27.03
C THR A 397 10.85 6.44 26.88
N VAL A 398 10.10 6.13 25.83
CA VAL A 398 8.76 6.67 25.54
C VAL A 398 7.77 5.51 25.59
N LYS A 399 6.75 5.60 26.45
CA LYS A 399 5.71 4.56 26.55
C LYS A 399 4.63 4.70 25.47
N GLY A 400 4.38 5.92 24.98
CA GLY A 400 3.47 6.18 23.86
C GLY A 400 4.19 6.17 22.52
N ASN A 401 3.68 6.97 21.58
CA ASN A 401 4.26 7.16 20.26
C ASN A 401 5.41 8.18 20.28
N GLY A 402 6.42 7.98 19.42
CA GLY A 402 7.53 8.91 19.23
C GLY A 402 7.49 9.54 17.84
N VAL A 403 7.46 10.87 17.75
CA VAL A 403 7.41 11.60 16.47
C VAL A 403 8.52 12.64 16.38
N PHE A 404 9.30 12.56 15.32
CA PHE A 404 10.40 13.49 15.00
C PHE A 404 10.14 14.14 13.65
N PHE A 405 9.80 15.42 13.66
CA PHE A 405 9.47 16.15 12.43
C PHE A 405 10.69 16.51 11.57
N ASN A 406 11.89 16.39 12.14
CA ASN A 406 13.16 16.74 11.53
C ASN A 406 14.17 15.60 11.69
N ASN A 407 15.46 15.88 11.48
CA ASN A 407 16.51 14.87 11.55
C ASN A 407 16.67 14.31 12.98
N LEU A 408 16.94 13.01 13.07
CA LEU A 408 17.27 12.29 14.29
C LEU A 408 18.74 11.85 14.27
N PRO A 409 19.70 12.73 14.64
CA PRO A 409 21.07 12.31 14.90
C PRO A 409 21.19 11.69 16.30
N GLN A 410 21.76 10.50 16.37
CA GLN A 410 21.98 9.77 17.63
C GLN A 410 23.43 9.29 17.67
N ASN A 411 24.16 9.62 18.73
CA ASN A 411 25.58 9.30 18.86
C ASN A 411 25.85 8.60 20.19
N GLY A 412 25.85 7.27 20.17
CA GLY A 412 26.04 6.42 21.36
C GLY A 412 24.92 6.48 22.38
N ALA A 413 23.68 6.76 21.96
CA ALA A 413 22.54 6.78 22.86
C ALA A 413 21.64 5.55 22.67
N ASN A 414 20.69 5.35 23.58
CA ASN A 414 19.66 4.33 23.50
C ASN A 414 18.28 5.00 23.51
N VAL A 415 17.47 4.76 22.47
CA VAL A 415 16.11 5.29 22.39
C VAL A 415 15.16 4.10 22.30
N ILE A 416 14.17 4.07 23.19
CA ILE A 416 13.17 3.03 23.32
C ILE A 416 11.80 3.69 23.19
N VAL A 417 11.00 3.25 22.22
CA VAL A 417 9.61 3.70 22.03
C VAL A 417 8.72 2.46 22.07
N GLN A 418 7.79 2.39 23.02
CA GLN A 418 7.00 1.17 23.24
C GLN A 418 5.88 0.98 22.20
N GLN A 419 5.36 2.08 21.64
CA GLN A 419 4.36 2.04 20.55
C GLN A 419 5.00 2.41 19.21
N ASN A 420 4.33 3.23 18.40
CA ASN A 420 4.73 3.54 17.04
C ASN A 420 5.76 4.67 17.00
N PHE A 421 6.58 4.65 15.96
CA PHE A 421 7.67 5.61 15.77
C PHE A 421 7.64 6.23 14.39
N PHE A 422 7.65 7.56 14.31
CA PHE A 422 7.64 8.29 13.05
C PHE A 422 8.78 9.30 12.99
N VAL A 423 9.56 9.26 11.92
CA VAL A 423 10.54 10.30 11.58
C VAL A 423 10.28 10.83 10.19
N LYS A 424 9.98 12.13 10.11
CA LYS A 424 9.80 12.82 8.83
C LYS A 424 11.14 13.19 8.17
N GLY A 425 12.14 13.57 8.99
CA GLY A 425 13.49 13.90 8.53
C GLY A 425 14.41 12.69 8.35
N SER A 426 15.71 12.95 8.19
CA SER A 426 16.73 11.90 8.09
C SER A 426 17.14 11.40 9.48
N THR A 427 17.33 10.09 9.63
CA THR A 427 17.84 9.46 10.84
C THR A 427 19.29 9.04 10.66
N HIS A 428 20.17 9.42 11.58
CA HIS A 428 21.57 8.98 11.61
C HIS A 428 21.91 8.39 12.98
N LEU A 429 21.99 7.07 13.06
CA LEU A 429 22.44 6.35 14.25
C LEU A 429 23.94 6.07 14.14
N ASN A 430 24.72 6.57 15.09
CA ASN A 430 26.18 6.47 15.08
C ASN A 430 26.71 5.98 16.44
N THR A 431 27.92 5.45 16.47
CA THR A 431 28.68 5.06 17.66
C THR A 431 27.91 4.11 18.58
N GLN A 432 27.54 2.92 18.09
CA GLN A 432 26.81 1.91 18.88
C GLN A 432 25.42 2.37 19.37
N SER A 433 24.80 3.32 18.68
CA SER A 433 23.46 3.77 19.01
C SER A 433 22.44 2.64 18.87
N LYS A 434 21.44 2.62 19.75
CA LYS A 434 20.33 1.66 19.68
C LYS A 434 19.00 2.41 19.60
N LEU A 435 18.16 2.01 18.65
CA LEU A 435 16.79 2.47 18.52
C LEU A 435 15.87 1.25 18.54
N THR A 436 15.04 1.13 19.57
CA THR A 436 14.11 0.01 19.78
C THR A 436 12.68 0.50 19.75
N ILE A 437 11.86 -0.10 18.89
CA ILE A 437 10.48 0.31 18.63
C ILE A 437 9.58 -0.90 18.84
N GLY A 438 8.67 -0.81 19.82
CA GLY A 438 7.75 -1.88 20.20
C GLY A 438 6.54 -2.02 19.28
N GLY A 439 6.12 -0.94 18.63
CA GLY A 439 5.10 -0.94 17.58
C GLY A 439 5.70 -0.98 16.18
N SER A 440 5.08 -0.23 15.25
CA SER A 440 5.55 -0.04 13.88
C SER A 440 6.38 1.24 13.75
N ALA A 441 7.23 1.30 12.72
CA ALA A 441 8.11 2.42 12.46
C ALA A 441 7.94 2.97 11.03
N ARG A 442 7.89 4.29 10.87
CA ARG A 442 7.89 4.99 9.59
C ARG A 442 9.06 5.97 9.50
N PHE A 443 9.81 5.89 8.40
CA PHE A 443 10.91 6.80 8.10
C PHE A 443 10.70 7.42 6.72
N ASP A 444 10.47 8.73 6.65
CA ASP A 444 10.30 9.42 5.36
C ASP A 444 11.64 9.97 4.81
N GLY A 445 12.59 10.31 5.68
CA GLY A 445 13.95 10.74 5.28
C GLY A 445 14.99 9.63 5.36
N ASN A 446 16.21 9.90 4.88
CA ASN A 446 17.27 8.89 4.78
C ASN A 446 17.56 8.22 6.14
N LEU A 447 17.80 6.91 6.13
CA LEU A 447 18.20 6.16 7.32
C LEU A 447 19.66 5.70 7.21
N VAL A 448 20.51 6.20 8.08
CA VAL A 448 21.95 5.89 8.14
C VAL A 448 22.27 5.25 9.48
N LEU A 449 22.82 4.04 9.49
CA LEU A 449 23.34 3.38 10.70
C LEU A 449 24.83 3.08 10.52
N ASP A 450 25.66 3.70 11.35
CA ASP A 450 27.11 3.55 11.34
C ASP A 450 27.64 2.93 12.65
N ASN A 451 28.89 2.46 12.62
CA ASN A 451 29.65 2.08 13.82
C ASN A 451 28.89 1.13 14.76
N THR A 452 28.45 -0.03 14.25
CA THR A 452 27.70 -1.07 14.99
C THR A 452 26.37 -0.62 15.61
N SER A 453 25.77 0.46 15.10
CA SER A 453 24.45 0.91 15.55
C SER A 453 23.33 -0.05 15.14
N GLN A 454 22.24 -0.07 15.89
CA GLN A 454 21.17 -1.06 15.76
C GLN A 454 19.78 -0.38 15.74
N LEU A 455 18.95 -0.82 14.81
CA LEU A 455 17.51 -0.52 14.76
C LEU A 455 16.73 -1.83 14.93
N SER A 456 15.79 -1.87 15.87
CA SER A 456 14.89 -3.00 16.08
C SER A 456 13.44 -2.52 16.06
N VAL A 457 12.61 -3.15 15.22
CA VAL A 457 11.17 -2.85 15.05
C VAL A 457 10.38 -4.14 15.29
N SER A 458 9.53 -4.17 16.29
CA SER A 458 8.77 -5.36 16.68
C SER A 458 7.58 -5.68 15.76
N HIS A 459 7.10 -4.71 14.98
CA HIS A 459 6.03 -4.91 14.01
C HIS A 459 6.49 -4.49 12.61
N HIS A 460 5.82 -3.51 11.98
CA HIS A 460 6.04 -3.17 10.59
C HIS A 460 7.04 -2.02 10.42
N LEU A 461 7.88 -2.09 9.39
CA LEU A 461 8.78 -1.01 8.99
C LEU A 461 8.33 -0.43 7.65
N PHE A 462 7.95 0.85 7.65
CA PHE A 462 7.74 1.66 6.44
C PHE A 462 9.01 2.46 6.20
N GLY A 463 9.82 1.94 5.28
CA GLY A 463 11.19 2.36 5.07
C GLY A 463 11.34 3.59 4.17
N PRO A 464 12.52 4.24 4.27
CA PRO A 464 12.81 5.49 3.58
C PRO A 464 13.23 5.30 2.11
N PRO A 465 13.42 6.40 1.36
CA PRO A 465 14.00 6.35 0.01
C PRO A 465 15.47 5.93 -0.02
N ARG A 466 16.19 5.96 1.11
CA ARG A 466 17.59 5.51 1.17
C ARG A 466 17.92 4.91 2.53
N VAL A 467 18.56 3.73 2.50
CA VAL A 467 19.08 3.03 3.68
C VAL A 467 20.57 2.81 3.51
N THR A 468 21.38 3.34 4.43
CA THR A 468 22.84 3.16 4.46
C THR A 468 23.27 2.50 5.76
N LEU A 469 23.94 1.36 5.67
CA LEU A 469 24.44 0.61 6.82
C LEU A 469 25.95 0.42 6.71
N ASN A 470 26.71 0.90 7.69
CA ASN A 470 28.15 0.72 7.75
C ASN A 470 28.63 0.18 9.10
N GLY A 471 29.81 -0.45 9.08
CA GLY A 471 30.55 -0.81 10.29
C GLY A 471 29.82 -1.85 11.14
N GLY A 472 29.22 -2.87 10.52
CA GLY A 472 28.53 -3.95 11.25
C GLY A 472 27.21 -3.52 11.91
N SER A 473 26.60 -2.44 11.44
CA SER A 473 25.26 -2.02 11.87
C SER A 473 24.16 -2.97 11.41
N SER A 474 23.04 -2.99 12.12
CA SER A 474 21.95 -3.93 11.82
C SER A 474 20.56 -3.31 11.94
N ILE A 475 19.67 -3.71 11.03
CA ILE A 475 18.22 -3.51 11.14
C ILE A 475 17.56 -4.87 11.37
N LEU A 476 16.72 -4.98 12.40
CA LEU A 476 15.86 -6.13 12.67
C LEU A 476 14.39 -5.68 12.60
N VAL A 477 13.59 -6.34 11.78
CA VAL A 477 12.14 -6.15 11.68
C VAL A 477 11.46 -7.49 11.91
N GLU A 478 10.63 -7.55 12.94
CA GLU A 478 9.92 -8.77 13.34
C GLU A 478 8.65 -9.00 12.50
N GLY A 479 7.99 -7.93 12.03
CA GLY A 479 6.87 -7.99 11.08
C GLY A 479 7.32 -7.82 9.63
N ASN A 480 6.54 -7.06 8.85
CA ASN A 480 6.81 -6.79 7.43
C ASN A 480 7.64 -5.50 7.25
N ALA A 481 8.37 -5.40 6.16
CA ALA A 481 9.05 -4.17 5.76
C ALA A 481 8.61 -3.73 4.36
N TYR A 482 8.22 -2.46 4.22
CA TYR A 482 7.72 -1.86 3.00
C TYR A 482 8.66 -0.72 2.59
N PHE A 483 9.16 -0.76 1.36
CA PHE A 483 10.06 0.23 0.79
C PHE A 483 9.51 0.69 -0.56
N ASN A 484 9.81 1.93 -0.92
CA ASN A 484 9.42 2.46 -2.24
C ASN A 484 10.22 1.78 -3.35
N GLU A 485 9.71 1.83 -4.59
CA GLU A 485 10.38 1.25 -5.76
C GLU A 485 11.79 1.80 -6.02
N ASN A 486 12.01 3.05 -5.61
CA ASN A 486 13.26 3.77 -5.78
C ASN A 486 14.16 3.75 -4.53
N THR A 487 13.85 2.91 -3.53
CA THR A 487 14.67 2.84 -2.32
C THR A 487 16.07 2.31 -2.64
N VAL A 488 17.08 3.10 -2.30
CA VAL A 488 18.49 2.74 -2.49
C VAL A 488 19.07 2.16 -1.20
N PHE A 489 19.59 0.93 -1.30
CA PHE A 489 20.28 0.25 -0.19
C PHE A 489 21.80 0.30 -0.39
N THR A 490 22.53 0.75 0.63
CA THR A 490 23.99 0.71 0.68
C THR A 490 24.42 0.00 1.95
N THR A 491 25.13 -1.11 1.85
CA THR A 491 25.59 -1.86 3.03
C THR A 491 27.07 -2.19 2.93
N ASN A 492 27.83 -1.94 3.99
CA ASN A 492 29.27 -2.18 4.05
C ASN A 492 29.66 -2.91 5.34
N ASN A 493 30.83 -3.55 5.33
CA ASN A 493 31.50 -4.07 6.54
C ASN A 493 30.63 -5.01 7.39
N GLY A 494 29.90 -5.94 6.76
CA GLY A 494 29.12 -6.95 7.47
C GLY A 494 27.83 -6.44 8.11
N SER A 495 27.36 -5.25 7.74
CA SER A 495 26.04 -4.77 8.13
C SER A 495 24.90 -5.65 7.59
N THR A 496 23.78 -5.72 8.31
CA THR A 496 22.67 -6.62 7.99
C THR A 496 21.30 -5.96 8.08
N ILE A 497 20.38 -6.35 7.20
CA ILE A 497 18.94 -6.12 7.36
C ILE A 497 18.29 -7.50 7.48
N LYS A 498 17.57 -7.75 8.57
CA LYS A 498 16.82 -8.98 8.79
C LYS A 498 15.35 -8.65 8.98
N VAL A 499 14.51 -9.21 8.11
CA VAL A 499 13.05 -9.10 8.19
C VAL A 499 12.46 -10.49 8.30
N LYS A 500 11.68 -10.75 9.35
CA LYS A 500 11.04 -12.07 9.54
C LYS A 500 9.79 -12.23 8.68
N GLY A 501 9.00 -11.18 8.52
CA GLY A 501 7.82 -11.15 7.66
C GLY A 501 8.14 -10.93 6.18
N HIS A 502 7.23 -10.29 5.47
CA HIS A 502 7.36 -9.95 4.05
C HIS A 502 8.20 -8.69 3.85
N VAL A 503 8.97 -8.66 2.76
CA VAL A 503 9.63 -7.44 2.29
C VAL A 503 9.00 -7.02 0.98
N GLN A 504 8.49 -5.80 0.90
CA GLN A 504 7.99 -5.20 -0.32
C GLN A 504 8.90 -4.05 -0.73
N ILE A 505 9.33 -4.02 -2.00
CA ILE A 505 10.10 -2.91 -2.59
C ILE A 505 9.39 -2.50 -3.89
N GLY A 506 8.68 -1.37 -3.84
CA GLY A 506 7.75 -0.97 -4.90
C GLY A 506 6.65 -2.02 -5.08
N ASN A 507 6.46 -2.47 -6.32
CA ASN A 507 5.48 -3.51 -6.66
C ASN A 507 6.03 -4.94 -6.49
N LYS A 508 7.29 -5.12 -6.06
CA LYS A 508 7.91 -6.44 -5.89
C LYS A 508 7.80 -6.89 -4.43
N VAL A 509 7.20 -8.06 -4.22
CA VAL A 509 7.09 -8.71 -2.91
C VAL A 509 8.07 -9.87 -2.81
N TYR A 510 8.87 -9.87 -1.75
CA TYR A 510 9.81 -10.92 -1.37
C TYR A 510 9.26 -11.63 -0.13
N THR A 511 8.90 -12.90 -0.26
CA THR A 511 8.23 -13.66 0.80
C THR A 511 9.24 -14.40 1.67
N SER A 512 9.19 -14.15 2.99
CA SER A 512 9.84 -14.86 4.12
C SER A 512 11.35 -14.68 4.32
N ASN A 513 11.75 -14.47 5.59
CA ASN A 513 13.13 -14.50 6.12
C ASN A 513 14.17 -13.82 5.22
N PHE A 514 13.94 -12.54 4.93
CA PHE A 514 14.88 -11.75 4.15
C PHE A 514 16.09 -11.38 5.01
N THR A 515 17.28 -11.82 4.58
CA THR A 515 18.55 -11.35 5.15
C THR A 515 19.36 -10.70 4.05
N TYR A 516 19.61 -9.40 4.17
CA TYR A 516 20.49 -8.67 3.27
C TYR A 516 21.86 -8.52 3.93
N SER A 517 22.88 -9.16 3.36
CA SER A 517 24.27 -9.06 3.80
C SER A 517 25.21 -9.10 2.59
N ASN A 518 26.02 -8.06 2.38
CA ASN A 518 27.16 -8.04 1.43
C ASN A 518 26.85 -8.46 -0.04
N VAL A 519 25.70 -8.12 -0.62
CA VAL A 519 25.43 -8.36 -2.06
C VAL A 519 25.24 -7.03 -2.79
N HIS A 520 26.09 -6.78 -3.78
CA HIS A 520 25.84 -5.77 -4.82
C HIS A 520 24.66 -6.24 -5.67
N PHE A 521 23.50 -5.59 -5.57
CA PHE A 521 22.54 -5.61 -6.67
C PHE A 521 22.91 -4.50 -7.64
N ILE A 522 23.35 -4.88 -8.83
CA ILE A 522 23.17 -4.01 -10.00
C ILE A 522 21.70 -4.16 -10.37
N VAL A 523 20.90 -3.15 -10.04
CA VAL A 523 19.55 -3.03 -10.59
C VAL A 523 19.72 -2.66 -12.06
N GLY A 524 19.37 -3.60 -12.93
CA GLY A 524 19.21 -3.36 -14.37
C GLY A 524 17.84 -2.77 -14.67
#